data_AF-A0A3C0AW15-F1
#
_entry.id   AF-A0A3C0AW15-F1
#
_cell.length_a   1.000
_cell.length_b   1.000
_cell.length_c   1.000
_cell.angle_alpha   90.00
_cell.angle_beta   90.00
_cell.angle_gamma   90.00
#
_symmetry.space_group_name_H-M   'P 1'
#
loop_
_entity.id
_entity.type
_entity.pdbx_description
1 polymer ?
#
loop_
_entity_poly.entity_id
_entity_poly.type
_entity_poly.pdbx_seq_one_letter_code
_entity_poly.pdbx_strand_id
1 'polypeptide(L)'
;ALSTDAEFKREIAHLEETVIYKTLFSYQQKGAISLIKMLQKFNGAILADAVGLGKTWTALAVMKYFETKGYTVVLICPKKLRNNWEQYQSHRGSRFEKDEIEYFVRNHTDLQDERLTSGYPDFPLVKIQRKQKLLIVIDESHNLRNDKSSRYKFLVDHVLMPEKIKRDVKVLHLSATPINNKLMDIRNQFKLMTKGKDDGFKETELEIESLESIFRNAQKDFGEWTSLDNRKIADFINKLPLKFEKLTDALIVARTRKLIESEFGEMNFPKKGLPINNYITPEKIGDLNSFEDILNALRVNLTAYRPSEYIKDLKIESVLENPKQREKFLVKMMYILLMKRLE
;
A
#
# COMPACT_ATOMS: atom_id res chain seq x y z
N ALA A 1 7.72 24.70 -12.24
CA ALA A 1 8.31 25.86 -11.57
C ALA A 1 8.13 25.62 -10.08
N LEU A 2 9.21 25.68 -9.29
CA LEU A 2 9.07 25.78 -7.84
C LEU A 2 8.30 27.08 -7.59
N SER A 3 7.15 26.99 -6.93
CA SER A 3 6.43 28.18 -6.48
C SER A 3 7.40 29.04 -5.68
N THR A 4 7.38 30.36 -5.88
CA THR A 4 8.14 31.26 -5.01
C THR A 4 7.82 30.96 -3.53
N ASP A 5 8.75 31.16 -2.59
CA ASP A 5 8.50 30.85 -1.17
C ASP A 5 7.24 31.54 -0.64
N ALA A 6 6.90 32.71 -1.18
CA ALA A 6 5.66 33.44 -0.90
C ALA A 6 4.40 32.77 -1.49
N GLU A 7 4.46 32.33 -2.75
CA GLU A 7 3.37 31.57 -3.36
C GLU A 7 3.15 30.28 -2.58
N PHE A 8 4.19 29.48 -2.33
CA PHE A 8 4.12 28.24 -1.55
C PHE A 8 3.44 28.46 -0.20
N LYS A 9 3.84 29.50 0.55
CA LYS A 9 3.21 29.86 1.83
C LYS A 9 1.71 30.11 1.69
N ARG A 10 1.29 30.82 0.64
CA ARG A 10 -0.13 31.07 0.36
C ARG A 10 -0.87 29.77 0.02
N GLU A 11 -0.24 28.88 -0.74
CA GLU A 11 -0.83 27.57 -1.07
C GLU A 11 -1.00 26.70 0.17
N ILE A 12 -0.01 26.70 1.06
CA ILE A 12 -0.07 25.96 2.33
C ILE A 12 -1.09 26.56 3.27
N ALA A 13 -1.25 27.89 3.32
CA ALA A 13 -2.28 28.54 4.14
C ALA A 13 -3.69 28.02 3.82
N HIS A 14 -4.02 27.83 2.54
CA HIS A 14 -5.30 27.22 2.15
C HIS A 14 -5.46 25.78 2.64
N LEU A 15 -4.38 24.98 2.63
CA LEU A 15 -4.41 23.64 3.20
C LEU A 15 -4.58 23.68 4.73
N GLU A 16 -3.90 24.60 5.40
CA GLU A 16 -3.96 24.78 6.86
C GLU A 16 -5.37 25.15 7.36
N GLU A 17 -6.18 25.76 6.49
CA GLU A 17 -7.58 26.09 6.79
C GLU A 17 -8.52 24.87 6.75
N THR A 18 -8.14 23.79 6.07
CA THR A 18 -8.97 22.57 5.92
C THR A 18 -9.17 21.83 7.23
N VAL A 19 -10.31 21.16 7.37
CA VAL A 19 -10.63 20.32 8.53
C VAL A 19 -9.68 19.12 8.61
N ILE A 20 -9.30 18.55 7.46
CA ILE A 20 -8.30 17.49 7.32
C ILE A 20 -7.00 17.91 8.00
N TYR A 21 -6.43 19.06 7.61
CA TYR A 21 -5.14 19.52 8.15
C TYR A 21 -5.20 19.87 9.63
N LYS A 22 -6.26 20.56 10.07
CA LYS A 22 -6.49 20.92 11.48
C LYS A 22 -6.65 19.70 12.39
N THR A 23 -7.10 18.58 11.84
CA THR A 23 -7.25 17.32 12.58
C THR A 23 -5.92 16.58 12.78
N LEU A 24 -4.91 16.86 11.96
CA LEU A 24 -3.63 16.17 12.01
C LEU A 24 -2.84 16.54 13.28
N PHE A 25 -2.10 15.57 13.82
CA PHE A 25 -1.05 15.85 14.79
C PHE A 25 0.07 16.70 14.18
N SER A 26 0.81 17.43 15.01
CA SER A 26 1.93 18.28 14.57
C SER A 26 2.98 17.55 13.74
N TYR A 27 3.30 16.30 14.08
CA TYR A 27 4.19 15.47 13.27
C TYR A 27 3.56 15.16 11.90
N GLN A 28 2.27 14.84 11.84
CA GLN A 28 1.57 14.56 10.57
C GLN A 28 1.53 15.80 9.68
N GLN A 29 1.28 16.98 10.24
CA GLN A 29 1.33 18.27 9.54
C GLN A 29 2.70 18.52 8.90
N LYS A 30 3.78 18.40 9.67
CA LYS A 30 5.15 18.49 9.15
C LYS A 30 5.41 17.46 8.05
N GLY A 31 4.95 16.22 8.25
CA GLY A 31 5.06 15.14 7.27
C GLY A 31 4.34 15.46 5.96
N ALA A 32 3.12 15.98 6.02
CA ALA A 32 2.33 16.37 4.85
C ALA A 32 3.03 17.47 4.06
N ILE A 33 3.54 18.52 4.73
CA ILE A 33 4.29 19.60 4.08
C ILE A 33 5.56 19.06 3.41
N SER A 34 6.32 18.19 4.08
CA SER A 34 7.51 17.57 3.48
C SER A 34 7.17 16.76 2.24
N LEU A 35 6.13 15.92 2.29
CA LEU A 35 5.67 15.13 1.14
C LEU A 35 5.23 16.03 -0.03
N ILE A 36 4.53 17.14 0.25
CA ILE A 36 4.13 18.11 -0.78
C ILE A 36 5.37 18.69 -1.47
N LYS A 37 6.37 19.15 -0.71
CA LYS A 37 7.63 19.68 -1.25
C LYS A 37 8.36 18.64 -2.10
N MET A 38 8.46 17.40 -1.62
CA MET A 38 9.08 16.30 -2.37
C MET A 38 8.35 16.02 -3.68
N LEU A 39 7.01 15.94 -3.66
CA LEU A 39 6.19 15.71 -4.85
C LEU A 39 6.27 16.88 -5.85
N GLN A 40 6.35 18.13 -5.40
CA GLN A 40 6.57 19.28 -6.27
C GLN A 40 7.95 19.25 -6.93
N LYS A 41 8.99 18.86 -6.16
CA LYS A 41 10.39 18.91 -6.61
C LYS A 41 10.78 17.72 -7.48
N PHE A 42 10.40 16.52 -7.10
CA PHE A 42 10.87 15.27 -7.71
C PHE A 42 9.76 14.41 -8.34
N ASN A 43 8.51 14.87 -8.31
CA ASN A 43 7.34 14.12 -8.78
C ASN A 43 7.10 12.80 -8.03
N GLY A 44 7.74 12.62 -6.88
CA GLY A 44 7.69 11.38 -6.13
C GLY A 44 7.91 11.60 -4.64
N ALA A 45 7.24 10.79 -3.82
CA ALA A 45 7.52 10.71 -2.39
C ALA A 45 7.07 9.35 -1.82
N ILE A 46 7.70 8.93 -0.72
CA ILE A 46 7.33 7.75 0.05
C ILE A 46 7.01 8.17 1.47
N LEU A 47 5.76 7.92 1.90
CA LEU A 47 5.37 7.96 3.29
C LEU A 47 5.54 6.57 3.90
N ALA A 48 6.61 6.42 4.68
CA ALA A 48 7.08 5.20 5.29
C ALA A 48 6.89 5.14 6.82
N ASP A 49 5.95 5.93 7.36
CA ASP A 49 5.65 5.91 8.79
C ASP A 49 5.18 4.53 9.26
N ALA A 50 5.56 4.16 10.50
CA ALA A 50 5.10 2.95 11.16
C ALA A 50 3.56 2.77 11.18
N VAL A 51 3.11 1.53 11.39
CA VAL A 51 1.68 1.19 11.48
C VAL A 51 1.00 1.95 12.62
N GLY A 52 -0.18 2.50 12.35
CA GLY A 52 -0.98 3.23 13.35
C GLY A 52 -0.64 4.72 13.49
N LEU A 53 0.39 5.24 12.81
CA LEU A 53 0.75 6.66 12.86
C LEU A 53 -0.14 7.58 11.99
N GLY A 54 -1.23 7.04 11.43
CA GLY A 54 -2.22 7.81 10.66
C GLY A 54 -1.77 8.19 9.24
N LYS A 55 -1.03 7.32 8.54
CA LYS A 55 -0.63 7.52 7.14
C LYS A 55 -1.80 7.92 6.23
N THR A 56 -2.97 7.33 6.42
CA THR A 56 -4.19 7.66 5.68
C THR A 56 -4.54 9.14 5.78
N TRP A 57 -4.52 9.70 6.99
CA TRP A 57 -4.89 11.11 7.21
C TRP A 57 -3.83 12.06 6.69
N THR A 58 -2.55 11.74 6.90
CA THR A 58 -1.44 12.49 6.27
C THR A 58 -1.57 12.49 4.75
N ALA A 59 -1.90 11.34 4.15
CA ALA A 59 -2.10 11.23 2.70
C ALA A 59 -3.32 12.02 2.22
N LEU A 60 -4.44 12.02 2.95
CA LEU A 60 -5.62 12.84 2.61
C LEU A 60 -5.27 14.34 2.55
N ALA A 61 -4.43 14.83 3.46
CA ALA A 61 -3.98 16.23 3.43
C ALA A 61 -3.15 16.53 2.16
N VAL A 62 -2.23 15.63 1.81
CA VAL A 62 -1.43 15.76 0.57
C VAL A 62 -2.34 15.68 -0.67
N MET A 63 -3.29 14.74 -0.69
CA MET A 63 -4.28 14.59 -1.76
C MET A 63 -5.11 15.86 -1.92
N LYS A 64 -5.64 16.42 -0.81
CA LYS A 64 -6.43 17.66 -0.84
C LYS A 64 -5.64 18.83 -1.40
N TYR A 65 -4.38 18.99 -0.98
CA TYR A 65 -3.51 20.03 -1.53
C TYR A 65 -3.38 19.91 -3.05
N PHE A 66 -3.06 18.73 -3.59
CA PHE A 66 -2.89 18.54 -5.02
C PHE A 66 -4.21 18.62 -5.79
N GLU A 67 -5.31 18.15 -5.22
CA GLU A 67 -6.67 18.31 -5.76
C GLU A 67 -7.00 19.81 -5.95
N THR A 68 -6.76 20.64 -4.94
CA THR A 68 -6.93 22.10 -5.02
C THR A 68 -5.98 22.76 -6.03
N LYS A 69 -4.86 22.12 -6.38
CA LYS A 69 -3.93 22.54 -7.46
C LYS A 69 -4.35 22.06 -8.86
N GLY A 70 -5.53 21.44 -8.96
CA GLY A 70 -6.09 20.92 -10.19
C GLY A 70 -5.51 19.58 -10.63
N TYR A 71 -4.85 18.84 -9.75
CA TYR A 71 -4.46 17.46 -10.05
C TYR A 71 -5.68 16.56 -9.89
N THR A 72 -5.90 15.69 -10.87
CA THR A 72 -6.79 14.56 -10.64
C THR A 72 -6.10 13.56 -9.73
N VAL A 73 -6.73 13.18 -8.62
CA VAL A 73 -6.17 12.24 -7.67
C VAL A 73 -6.76 10.84 -7.92
N VAL A 74 -5.89 9.86 -8.15
CA VAL A 74 -6.27 8.45 -8.28
C VAL A 74 -5.51 7.64 -7.23
N LEU A 75 -6.25 7.01 -6.33
CA LEU A 75 -5.72 6.18 -5.26
C LEU A 75 -5.86 4.71 -5.61
N ILE A 76 -4.76 3.96 -5.57
CA ILE A 76 -4.70 2.52 -5.83
C ILE A 76 -4.39 1.80 -4.53
N CYS A 77 -5.29 0.93 -4.07
CA CYS A 77 -5.15 0.22 -2.80
C CYS A 77 -5.54 -1.26 -2.91
N PRO A 78 -5.23 -2.10 -1.89
CA PRO A 78 -5.82 -3.44 -1.81
C PRO A 78 -7.35 -3.37 -1.69
N LYS A 79 -8.08 -4.30 -2.33
CA LYS A 79 -9.56 -4.33 -2.30
C LYS A 79 -10.14 -4.26 -0.88
N LYS A 80 -9.48 -4.89 0.10
CA LYS A 80 -9.87 -4.86 1.52
C LYS A 80 -9.80 -3.47 2.18
N LEU A 81 -9.01 -2.55 1.65
CA LEU A 81 -8.85 -1.18 2.18
C LEU A 81 -9.69 -0.16 1.44
N ARG A 82 -10.38 -0.55 0.36
CA ARG A 82 -11.16 0.35 -0.49
C ARG A 82 -12.17 1.18 0.30
N ASN A 83 -13.00 0.52 1.12
CA ASN A 83 -14.03 1.21 1.92
C ASN A 83 -13.41 2.19 2.92
N ASN A 84 -12.22 1.88 3.47
CA ASN A 84 -11.51 2.77 4.39
C ASN A 84 -11.06 4.07 3.72
N TRP A 85 -10.87 4.05 2.41
CA TRP A 85 -10.58 5.23 1.61
C TRP A 85 -11.87 5.88 1.13
N GLU A 86 -12.82 5.15 0.54
CA GLU A 86 -14.05 5.73 -0.02
C GLU A 86 -14.90 6.49 1.01
N GLN A 87 -14.86 6.11 2.30
CA GLN A 87 -15.59 6.82 3.36
C GLN A 87 -15.21 8.30 3.52
N TYR A 88 -14.03 8.72 3.05
CA TYR A 88 -13.57 10.11 3.18
C TYR A 88 -13.83 10.96 1.92
N GLN A 89 -14.37 10.37 0.85
CA GLN A 89 -14.78 11.13 -0.33
C GLN A 89 -15.92 12.09 0.04
N SER A 90 -16.06 13.18 -0.72
CA SER A 90 -17.22 14.07 -0.61
C SER A 90 -18.54 13.29 -0.76
N HIS A 91 -19.58 13.80 -0.10
CA HIS A 91 -20.95 13.26 -0.07
C HIS A 91 -21.07 11.89 0.60
N ARG A 92 -20.14 11.56 1.52
CA ARG A 92 -20.16 10.29 2.29
C ARG A 92 -20.42 10.50 3.78
N GLY A 93 -20.60 11.75 4.22
CA GLY A 93 -20.89 12.07 5.63
C GLY A 93 -19.68 11.90 6.53
N SER A 94 -18.49 12.11 5.98
CA SER A 94 -17.24 11.97 6.75
C SER A 94 -17.01 13.20 7.64
N ARG A 95 -16.11 13.09 8.64
CA ARG A 95 -15.70 14.26 9.44
C ARG A 95 -15.02 15.37 8.62
N PHE A 96 -14.63 15.07 7.38
CA PHE A 96 -13.95 15.97 6.45
C PHE A 96 -14.89 16.48 5.34
N GLU A 97 -16.21 16.33 5.51
CA GLU A 97 -17.21 16.72 4.51
C GLU A 97 -17.05 18.17 4.02
N LYS A 98 -16.73 19.10 4.93
CA LYS A 98 -16.51 20.51 4.62
C LYS A 98 -15.35 20.77 3.66
N ASP A 99 -14.40 19.84 3.57
CA ASP A 99 -13.26 19.98 2.68
C ASP A 99 -13.55 19.45 1.26
N GLU A 100 -14.71 18.81 1.05
CA GLU A 100 -15.19 18.33 -0.26
C GLU A 100 -14.10 17.62 -1.07
N ILE A 101 -13.31 16.75 -0.42
CA ILE A 101 -12.17 16.10 -1.08
C ILE A 101 -12.65 15.12 -2.15
N GLU A 102 -12.17 15.32 -3.38
CA GLU A 102 -12.47 14.47 -4.53
C GLU A 102 -11.25 13.65 -4.97
N TYR A 103 -11.45 12.34 -5.14
CA TYR A 103 -10.47 11.42 -5.72
C TYR A 103 -11.14 10.13 -6.18
N PHE A 104 -10.44 9.36 -7.01
CA PHE A 104 -10.93 8.09 -7.53
C PHE A 104 -10.19 6.92 -6.87
N VAL A 105 -10.93 5.97 -6.29
CA VAL A 105 -10.35 4.76 -5.69
C VAL A 105 -10.33 3.61 -6.70
N ARG A 106 -9.19 2.95 -6.85
CA ARG A 106 -8.93 1.77 -7.68
C ARG A 106 -8.25 0.70 -6.83
N ASN A 107 -8.35 -0.54 -7.28
CA ASN A 107 -7.70 -1.66 -6.63
C ASN A 107 -6.40 -2.04 -7.34
N HIS A 108 -5.45 -2.61 -6.59
CA HIS A 108 -4.25 -3.22 -7.17
C HIS A 108 -4.55 -4.30 -8.22
N THR A 109 -5.68 -5.00 -8.08
CA THR A 109 -6.15 -6.02 -9.03
C THR A 109 -6.64 -5.42 -10.35
N ASP A 110 -6.94 -4.13 -10.40
CA ASP A 110 -7.50 -3.50 -11.58
C ASP A 110 -6.43 -3.18 -12.65
N LEU A 111 -5.15 -3.24 -12.26
CA LEU A 111 -3.97 -3.11 -13.12
C LEU A 111 -3.71 -4.36 -13.99
N GLN A 112 -4.70 -5.25 -14.12
CA GLN A 112 -4.64 -6.49 -14.91
C GLN A 112 -5.98 -6.72 -15.60
N ASP A 113 -5.98 -7.62 -16.58
CA ASP A 113 -7.18 -8.13 -17.26
C ASP A 113 -8.12 -7.02 -17.77
N GLU A 114 -7.56 -5.88 -18.19
CA GLU A 114 -8.30 -4.72 -18.69
C GLU A 114 -9.38 -4.16 -17.73
N ARG A 115 -9.32 -4.50 -16.44
CA ARG A 115 -10.34 -4.12 -15.45
C ARG A 115 -10.42 -2.61 -15.23
N LEU A 116 -9.32 -1.87 -15.40
CA LEU A 116 -9.35 -0.40 -15.39
C LEU A 116 -10.05 0.20 -16.61
N THR A 117 -10.15 -0.54 -17.71
CA THR A 117 -10.81 -0.10 -18.94
C THR A 117 -12.32 -0.23 -18.81
N SER A 118 -12.81 -1.37 -18.32
CA SER A 118 -14.24 -1.71 -18.28
C SER A 118 -14.90 -1.61 -16.91
N GLY A 119 -14.14 -1.74 -15.81
CA GLY A 119 -14.68 -1.84 -14.45
C GLY A 119 -15.13 -0.51 -13.83
N TYR A 120 -14.92 0.62 -14.49
CA TYR A 120 -15.20 1.96 -13.96
C TYR A 120 -15.83 2.87 -15.02
N PRO A 121 -17.14 2.74 -15.31
CA PRO A 121 -17.79 3.47 -16.40
C PRO A 121 -17.73 5.00 -16.24
N ASP A 122 -17.82 5.51 -15.00
CA ASP A 122 -17.79 6.95 -14.73
C ASP A 122 -16.39 7.56 -14.96
N PHE A 123 -15.35 6.78 -14.70
CA PHE A 123 -13.96 7.24 -14.82
C PHE A 123 -13.02 6.11 -15.29
N PRO A 124 -13.13 5.71 -16.57
CA PRO A 124 -12.34 4.61 -17.13
C PRO A 124 -10.90 5.03 -17.38
N LEU A 125 -10.05 4.04 -17.69
CA LEU A 125 -8.63 4.24 -18.02
C LEU A 125 -8.40 5.38 -19.02
N VAL A 126 -9.19 5.46 -20.09
CA VAL A 126 -9.07 6.53 -21.11
C VAL A 126 -9.22 7.93 -20.51
N LYS A 127 -10.10 8.12 -19.51
CA LYS A 127 -10.21 9.41 -18.81
C LYS A 127 -8.98 9.70 -17.98
N ILE A 128 -8.40 8.70 -17.30
CA ILE A 128 -7.15 8.83 -16.54
C ILE A 128 -6.00 9.24 -17.48
N GLN A 129 -5.90 8.62 -18.65
CA GLN A 129 -4.84 8.86 -19.63
C GLN A 129 -4.86 10.28 -20.18
N ARG A 130 -6.04 10.88 -20.34
CA ARG A 130 -6.22 12.25 -20.84
C ARG A 130 -5.92 13.35 -19.81
N LYS A 131 -5.75 13.02 -18.52
CA LYS A 131 -5.49 14.04 -17.48
C LYS A 131 -4.05 14.55 -17.55
N GLN A 132 -3.87 15.86 -17.75
CA GLN A 132 -2.55 16.50 -17.81
C GLN A 132 -1.83 16.57 -16.46
N LYS A 133 -2.59 16.81 -15.37
CA LYS A 133 -2.11 16.81 -13.99
C LYS A 133 -2.71 15.62 -13.25
N LEU A 134 -1.88 14.69 -12.79
CA LEU A 134 -2.30 13.45 -12.14
C LEU A 134 -1.46 13.20 -10.88
N LEU A 135 -2.12 12.98 -9.75
CA LEU A 135 -1.50 12.43 -8.56
C LEU A 135 -1.94 10.98 -8.41
N ILE A 136 -0.99 10.05 -8.51
CA ILE A 136 -1.21 8.63 -8.21
C ILE A 136 -0.77 8.38 -6.76
N VAL A 137 -1.71 7.98 -5.93
CA VAL A 137 -1.44 7.53 -4.55
C VAL A 137 -1.50 6.00 -4.53
N ILE A 138 -0.45 5.35 -4.05
CA ILE A 138 -0.35 3.89 -4.03
C ILE A 138 -0.25 3.44 -2.59
N ASP A 139 -1.36 2.95 -2.05
CA ASP A 139 -1.41 2.35 -0.73
C ASP A 139 -0.90 0.91 -0.77
N GLU A 140 -0.13 0.51 0.23
CA GLU A 140 0.61 -0.76 0.24
C GLU A 140 1.47 -0.95 -1.02
N SER A 141 2.28 0.07 -1.34
CA SER A 141 3.09 0.14 -2.57
C SER A 141 4.06 -1.03 -2.76
N HIS A 142 4.38 -1.76 -1.69
CA HIS A 142 5.17 -2.99 -1.73
C HIS A 142 4.55 -4.08 -2.64
N ASN A 143 3.27 -3.98 -2.99
CA ASN A 143 2.60 -4.84 -3.98
C ASN A 143 3.11 -4.64 -5.42
N LEU A 144 3.79 -3.52 -5.69
CA LEU A 144 4.35 -3.13 -7.00
C LEU A 144 5.88 -3.10 -6.96
N ARG A 145 6.51 -3.90 -6.11
CA ARG A 145 7.98 -3.97 -5.99
C ARG A 145 8.69 -4.72 -7.11
N ASN A 146 7.97 -5.40 -8.00
CA ASN A 146 8.55 -6.19 -9.09
C ASN A 146 8.26 -5.53 -10.45
N ASP A 147 9.27 -4.92 -11.06
CA ASP A 147 9.17 -4.23 -12.35
C ASP A 147 8.93 -5.16 -13.55
N LYS A 148 9.17 -6.45 -13.38
CA LYS A 148 8.84 -7.47 -14.40
C LYS A 148 7.37 -7.90 -14.36
N SER A 149 6.64 -7.60 -13.28
CA SER A 149 5.25 -8.01 -13.13
C SER A 149 4.33 -7.28 -14.12
N SER A 150 3.29 -7.97 -14.60
CA SER A 150 2.32 -7.37 -15.52
C SER A 150 1.62 -6.14 -14.93
N ARG A 151 1.31 -6.16 -13.62
CA ARG A 151 0.74 -4.99 -12.90
C ARG A 151 1.64 -3.77 -12.94
N TYR A 152 2.94 -3.96 -12.70
CA TYR A 152 3.88 -2.85 -12.72
C TYR A 152 3.99 -2.25 -14.11
N LYS A 153 4.19 -3.10 -15.13
CA LYS A 153 4.27 -2.67 -16.53
C LYS A 153 3.00 -1.94 -16.94
N PHE A 154 1.83 -2.50 -16.62
CA PHE A 154 0.55 -1.86 -16.90
C PHE A 154 0.45 -0.46 -16.28
N LEU A 155 0.83 -0.30 -15.00
CA LEU A 155 0.82 0.99 -14.34
C LEU A 155 1.73 2.00 -15.05
N VAL A 156 2.96 1.61 -15.38
CA VAL A 156 3.91 2.47 -16.08
C VAL A 156 3.39 2.83 -17.47
N ASP A 157 3.10 1.81 -18.28
CA ASP A 157 2.85 1.94 -19.71
C ASP A 157 1.48 2.56 -20.00
N HIS A 158 0.46 2.32 -19.17
CA HIS A 158 -0.91 2.78 -19.45
C HIS A 158 -1.41 3.89 -18.53
N VAL A 159 -0.80 4.12 -17.37
CA VAL A 159 -1.28 5.14 -16.42
C VAL A 159 -0.28 6.28 -16.29
N LEU A 160 0.99 5.97 -16.05
CA LEU A 160 2.04 6.98 -15.84
C LEU A 160 2.55 7.57 -17.16
N MET A 161 2.63 6.75 -18.22
CA MET A 161 3.13 7.13 -19.54
C MET A 161 2.35 6.50 -20.71
N PRO A 162 1.01 6.70 -20.80
CA PRO A 162 0.16 6.09 -21.83
C PRO A 162 0.50 6.47 -23.27
N GLU A 163 0.94 7.70 -23.49
CA GLU A 163 1.26 8.26 -24.81
C GLU A 163 2.39 9.27 -24.59
N LYS A 164 3.23 9.56 -25.60
CA LYS A 164 4.41 10.48 -25.51
C LYS A 164 4.07 11.94 -25.17
N ILE A 165 2.89 12.20 -24.62
CA ILE A 165 2.40 13.47 -24.14
C ILE A 165 3.12 13.82 -22.83
N LYS A 166 3.64 15.05 -22.75
CA LYS A 166 4.28 15.57 -21.55
C LYS A 166 3.21 15.87 -20.48
N ARG A 167 2.99 14.91 -19.59
CA ARG A 167 2.07 15.01 -18.44
C ARG A 167 2.82 15.27 -17.13
N ASP A 168 2.23 16.07 -16.26
CA ASP A 168 2.67 16.25 -14.88
C ASP A 168 2.02 15.18 -14.01
N VAL A 169 2.76 14.07 -13.83
CA VAL A 169 2.32 12.92 -13.05
C VAL A 169 3.20 12.81 -11.83
N LYS A 170 2.56 12.78 -10.66
CA LYS A 170 3.21 12.66 -9.35
C LYS A 170 2.81 11.34 -8.71
N VAL A 171 3.75 10.68 -8.01
CA VAL A 171 3.51 9.38 -7.39
C VAL A 171 3.81 9.44 -5.90
N LEU A 172 2.78 9.26 -5.07
CA LEU A 172 2.90 9.14 -3.62
C LEU A 172 2.75 7.68 -3.22
N HIS A 173 3.79 7.10 -2.63
CA HIS A 173 3.74 5.76 -2.07
C HIS A 173 3.42 5.79 -0.59
N LEU A 174 2.47 4.96 -0.16
CA LEU A 174 2.21 4.69 1.25
C LEU A 174 2.65 3.26 1.56
N SER A 175 3.54 3.10 2.53
CA SER A 175 3.96 1.78 3.01
C SER A 175 4.31 1.88 4.49
N ALA A 176 3.98 0.87 5.28
CA ALA A 176 4.50 0.81 6.66
C ALA A 176 5.93 0.22 6.71
N THR A 177 6.35 -0.43 5.63
CA THR A 177 7.61 -1.17 5.51
C THR A 177 8.19 -0.90 4.13
N PRO A 178 8.99 0.17 3.95
CA PRO A 178 9.62 0.42 2.66
C PRO A 178 10.59 -0.74 2.32
N ILE A 179 11.32 -1.26 3.32
CA ILE A 179 12.20 -2.42 3.20
C ILE A 179 11.47 -3.65 3.75
N ASN A 180 11.16 -4.65 2.90
CA ASN A 180 10.56 -5.91 3.34
C ASN A 180 11.58 -7.06 3.34
N ASN A 181 12.29 -7.27 2.22
CA ASN A 181 13.26 -8.38 2.09
C ASN A 181 14.62 -7.97 1.50
N LYS A 182 14.64 -7.11 0.47
CA LYS A 182 15.88 -6.67 -0.21
C LYS A 182 15.83 -5.17 -0.49
N LEU A 183 16.99 -4.51 -0.48
CA LEU A 183 17.10 -3.10 -0.88
C LEU A 183 16.70 -2.91 -2.35
N MET A 184 17.03 -3.89 -3.20
CA MET A 184 16.63 -3.92 -4.61
C MET A 184 15.10 -3.86 -4.83
N ASP A 185 14.31 -4.35 -3.88
CA ASP A 185 12.85 -4.30 -3.98
C ASP A 185 12.34 -2.85 -3.93
N ILE A 186 13.08 -1.95 -3.27
CA ILE A 186 12.70 -0.54 -3.05
C ILE A 186 13.01 0.31 -4.27
N ARG A 187 14.08 -0.03 -4.98
CA ARG A 187 14.47 0.63 -6.24
C ARG A 187 13.26 0.82 -7.16
N ASN A 188 12.39 -0.18 -7.26
CA ASN A 188 11.23 -0.14 -8.12
C ASN A 188 10.17 0.90 -7.67
N GLN A 189 10.07 1.23 -6.38
CA GLN A 189 9.23 2.36 -5.95
C GLN A 189 9.81 3.69 -6.42
N PHE A 190 11.13 3.88 -6.33
CA PHE A 190 11.78 5.07 -6.89
C PHE A 190 11.61 5.16 -8.40
N LYS A 191 11.72 4.04 -9.12
CA LYS A 191 11.47 3.98 -10.57
C LYS A 191 10.05 4.36 -10.95
N LEU A 192 9.03 4.10 -10.11
CA LEU A 192 7.66 4.53 -10.42
C LEU A 192 7.53 6.05 -10.44
N MET A 193 8.29 6.77 -9.60
CA MET A 193 8.33 8.23 -9.59
C MET A 193 8.91 8.80 -10.89
N THR A 194 9.86 8.09 -11.48
CA THR A 194 10.49 8.43 -12.77
C THR A 194 9.81 7.76 -13.96
N LYS A 195 8.57 7.28 -13.80
CA LYS A 195 7.77 6.64 -14.86
C LYS A 195 8.48 5.43 -15.49
N GLY A 196 9.15 4.64 -14.65
CA GLY A 196 9.85 3.42 -15.03
C GLY A 196 11.32 3.60 -15.44
N LYS A 197 11.80 4.84 -15.59
CA LYS A 197 13.17 5.15 -16.06
C LYS A 197 14.21 4.96 -14.96
N ASP A 198 15.27 4.20 -15.24
CA ASP A 198 16.36 3.96 -14.29
C ASP A 198 17.26 5.19 -14.06
N ASP A 199 17.37 6.03 -15.08
CA ASP A 199 18.17 7.26 -15.15
C ASP A 199 17.32 8.53 -14.93
N GLY A 200 16.07 8.39 -14.50
CA GLY A 200 15.13 9.51 -14.44
C GLY A 200 15.47 10.61 -13.43
N PHE A 201 16.47 10.39 -12.56
CA PHE A 201 17.00 11.38 -11.62
C PHE A 201 18.31 12.03 -12.10
N LYS A 202 18.82 11.67 -13.29
CA LYS A 202 20.10 12.17 -13.81
C LYS A 202 20.13 13.68 -13.99
N GLU A 203 19.05 14.26 -14.51
CA GLU A 203 18.90 15.70 -14.75
C GLU A 203 18.31 16.46 -13.54
N THR A 204 18.21 15.81 -12.39
CA THR A 204 17.79 16.44 -11.12
C THR A 204 19.00 16.77 -10.27
N GLU A 205 18.84 17.56 -9.21
CA GLU A 205 19.90 17.85 -8.24
C GLU A 205 20.47 16.62 -7.52
N LEU A 206 19.83 15.45 -7.66
CA LEU A 206 20.34 14.19 -7.12
C LEU A 206 21.49 13.63 -7.97
N GLU A 207 21.53 13.97 -9.27
CA GLU A 207 22.57 13.53 -10.22
C GLU A 207 22.81 12.01 -10.21
N ILE A 208 21.70 11.26 -10.19
CA ILE A 208 21.71 9.79 -10.15
C ILE A 208 21.58 9.25 -11.57
N GLU A 209 22.67 8.69 -12.08
CA GLU A 209 22.73 8.12 -13.43
C GLU A 209 21.97 6.80 -13.56
N SER A 210 21.97 5.98 -12.50
CA SER A 210 21.32 4.67 -12.50
C SER A 210 20.88 4.28 -11.10
N LEU A 211 19.56 4.15 -10.92
CA LEU A 211 18.98 3.57 -9.72
C LEU A 211 19.44 2.11 -9.53
N GLU A 212 19.52 1.32 -10.61
CA GLU A 212 20.01 -0.06 -10.54
C GLU A 212 21.41 -0.14 -9.92
N SER A 213 22.35 0.68 -10.40
CA SER A 213 23.74 0.68 -9.92
C SER A 213 23.83 1.02 -8.43
N ILE A 214 23.14 2.08 -8.00
CA ILE A 214 23.15 2.53 -6.60
C ILE A 214 22.60 1.45 -5.67
N PHE A 215 21.43 0.88 -6.00
CA PHE A 215 20.80 -0.13 -5.15
C PHE A 215 21.54 -1.46 -5.18
N ARG A 216 22.18 -1.83 -6.30
CA ARG A 216 23.01 -3.03 -6.38
C ARG A 216 24.24 -2.93 -5.48
N ASN A 217 24.89 -1.76 -5.45
CA ASN A 217 26.02 -1.51 -4.55
C ASN A 217 25.57 -1.55 -3.09
N ALA A 218 24.52 -0.81 -2.73
CA ALA A 218 23.99 -0.84 -1.36
C ALA A 218 23.56 -2.25 -0.91
N GLN A 219 23.00 -3.07 -1.82
CA GLN A 219 22.64 -4.46 -1.55
C GLN A 219 23.88 -5.35 -1.34
N LYS A 220 24.96 -5.11 -2.07
CA LYS A 220 26.25 -5.79 -1.89
C LYS A 220 26.85 -5.44 -0.52
N ASP A 221 26.92 -4.16 -0.19
CA ASP A 221 27.44 -3.66 1.08
C ASP A 221 26.63 -4.22 2.26
N PHE A 222 25.31 -4.33 2.10
CA PHE A 222 24.42 -4.96 3.07
C PHE A 222 24.73 -6.46 3.25
N GLY A 223 25.00 -7.18 2.17
CA GLY A 223 25.37 -8.60 2.22
C GLY A 223 26.71 -8.84 2.91
N GLU A 224 27.71 -8.02 2.59
CA GLU A 224 29.03 -8.04 3.25
C GLU A 224 28.90 -7.73 4.73
N TRP A 225 28.13 -6.70 5.10
CA TRP A 225 27.87 -6.34 6.50
C TRP A 225 27.11 -7.43 7.27
N THR A 226 26.13 -8.08 6.63
CA THR A 226 25.32 -9.13 7.26
C THR A 226 26.17 -10.33 7.66
N SER A 227 27.28 -10.57 6.94
CA SER A 227 28.22 -11.68 7.17
C SER A 227 29.23 -11.41 8.31
N LEU A 228 29.21 -10.23 8.93
CA LEU A 228 30.10 -9.89 10.05
C LEU A 228 29.50 -10.33 11.39
N ASP A 229 30.31 -10.98 12.25
CA ASP A 229 29.87 -11.49 13.56
C ASP A 229 29.48 -10.37 14.54
N ASN A 230 30.27 -9.29 14.61
CA ASN A 230 30.04 -8.13 15.49
C ASN A 230 29.46 -6.92 14.74
N ARG A 231 28.41 -7.15 13.94
CA ARG A 231 27.80 -6.11 13.10
C ARG A 231 27.12 -5.01 13.92
N LYS A 232 27.48 -3.74 13.67
CA LYS A 232 26.72 -2.56 14.14
C LYS A 232 26.05 -1.88 12.96
N ILE A 233 24.83 -1.39 13.16
CA ILE A 233 24.06 -0.70 12.11
C ILE A 233 24.79 0.58 11.64
N ALA A 234 25.44 1.29 12.56
CA ALA A 234 26.21 2.48 12.23
C ALA A 234 27.31 2.21 11.18
N ASP A 235 27.98 1.05 11.25
CA ASP A 235 29.02 0.67 10.30
C ASP A 235 28.45 0.41 8.90
N PHE A 236 27.21 -0.08 8.82
CA PHE A 236 26.52 -0.23 7.54
C PHE A 236 26.11 1.13 6.96
N ILE A 237 25.54 2.01 7.78
CA ILE A 237 25.15 3.36 7.35
C ILE A 237 26.37 4.11 6.78
N ASN A 238 27.51 4.08 7.47
CA ASN A 238 28.74 4.72 7.00
C ASN A 238 29.32 4.12 5.70
N LYS A 239 28.92 2.89 5.34
CA LYS A 239 29.31 2.25 4.07
C LYS A 239 28.35 2.58 2.93
N LEU A 240 27.16 3.10 3.21
CA LEU A 240 26.19 3.39 2.16
C LEU A 240 26.74 4.48 1.21
N PRO A 241 26.50 4.35 -0.10
CA PRO A 241 26.88 5.40 -1.04
C PRO A 241 26.21 6.73 -0.68
N LEU A 242 26.94 7.84 -0.69
CA LEU A 242 26.38 9.18 -0.42
C LEU A 242 25.17 9.51 -1.32
N LYS A 243 25.19 9.06 -2.58
CA LYS A 243 24.05 9.23 -3.50
C LYS A 243 22.81 8.45 -3.07
N PHE A 244 22.97 7.32 -2.38
CA PHE A 244 21.86 6.55 -1.80
C PHE A 244 21.21 7.33 -0.66
N GLU A 245 22.00 7.86 0.28
CA GLU A 245 21.49 8.66 1.40
C GLU A 245 20.76 9.91 0.90
N LYS A 246 21.37 10.66 -0.02
CA LYS A 246 20.73 11.82 -0.67
C LYS A 246 19.40 11.46 -1.32
N LEU A 247 19.32 10.32 -2.01
CA LEU A 247 18.08 9.85 -2.64
C LEU A 247 17.01 9.55 -1.59
N THR A 248 17.37 8.82 -0.52
CA THR A 248 16.41 8.46 0.52
C THR A 248 15.93 9.69 1.28
N ASP A 249 16.82 10.61 1.64
CA ASP A 249 16.46 11.83 2.37
C ASP A 249 15.58 12.77 1.52
N ALA A 250 15.83 12.82 0.21
CA ALA A 250 15.08 13.66 -0.70
C ALA A 250 13.65 13.16 -1.00
N LEU A 251 13.37 11.87 -0.79
CA LEU A 251 12.14 11.23 -1.29
C LEU A 251 11.38 10.42 -0.25
N ILE A 252 11.96 10.12 0.92
CA ILE A 252 11.32 9.30 1.95
C ILE A 252 11.06 10.14 3.20
N VAL A 253 9.82 10.07 3.69
CA VAL A 253 9.46 10.46 5.05
C VAL A 253 9.19 9.17 5.84
N ALA A 254 10.12 8.78 6.70
CA ALA A 254 10.02 7.58 7.53
C ALA A 254 10.15 7.94 9.02
N ARG A 255 9.15 7.57 9.82
CA ARG A 255 9.18 7.81 11.28
C ARG A 255 8.75 6.56 12.05
N THR A 256 9.41 6.38 13.18
CA THR A 256 9.06 5.35 14.16
C THR A 256 8.23 5.95 15.28
N ARG A 257 7.48 5.12 16.03
CA ARG A 257 6.74 5.59 17.21
C ARG A 257 7.66 6.24 18.23
N LYS A 258 8.80 5.59 18.52
CA LYS A 258 9.81 6.10 19.44
C LYS A 258 10.32 7.49 19.04
N LEU A 259 10.61 7.70 17.76
CA LEU A 259 11.05 9.00 17.25
C LEU A 259 9.99 10.08 17.45
N ILE A 260 8.72 9.75 17.19
CA ILE A 260 7.62 10.70 17.38
C ILE A 260 7.43 10.99 18.87
N GLU A 261 7.45 9.97 19.72
CA GLU A 261 7.33 10.14 21.18
C GLU A 261 8.45 11.01 21.74
N SER A 262 9.68 10.85 21.24
CA SER A 262 10.83 11.67 21.68
C SER A 262 10.74 13.13 21.24
N GLU A 263 10.20 13.40 20.05
CA GLU A 263 10.15 14.77 19.50
C GLU A 263 8.86 15.52 19.83
N PHE A 264 7.74 14.81 20.01
CA PHE A 264 6.41 15.39 20.13
C PHE A 264 5.67 15.00 21.41
N GLY A 265 6.27 14.18 22.29
CA GLY A 265 5.68 13.73 23.55
C GLY A 265 4.80 12.48 23.42
N GLU A 266 4.20 12.04 24.53
CA GLU A 266 3.35 10.84 24.54
C GLU A 266 2.17 10.96 23.57
N MET A 267 2.08 10.03 22.63
CA MET A 267 0.92 9.89 21.75
C MET A 267 -0.24 9.30 22.53
N ASN A 268 -1.10 10.16 23.08
CA ASN A 268 -2.36 9.75 23.68
C ASN A 268 -3.37 9.35 22.61
N PHE A 269 -3.23 8.13 22.08
CA PHE A 269 -4.29 7.53 21.28
C PHE A 269 -5.49 7.25 22.20
N PRO A 270 -6.72 7.63 21.82
CA PRO A 270 -7.89 7.30 22.61
C PRO A 270 -7.95 5.78 22.80
N LYS A 271 -8.08 5.33 24.05
CA LYS A 271 -8.25 3.91 24.35
C LYS A 271 -9.51 3.44 23.62
N LYS A 272 -9.32 2.62 22.58
CA LYS A 272 -10.43 2.03 21.85
C LYS A 272 -11.20 1.16 22.85
N GLY A 273 -12.47 1.49 23.07
CA GLY A 273 -13.36 0.64 23.86
C GLY A 273 -13.34 -0.78 23.29
N LEU A 274 -13.43 -1.78 24.17
CA LEU A 274 -13.53 -3.17 23.73
C LEU A 274 -14.74 -3.29 22.78
N PRO A 275 -14.62 -4.02 21.66
CA PRO A 275 -15.78 -4.28 20.81
C PRO A 275 -16.87 -4.95 21.64
N ILE A 276 -18.10 -4.46 21.52
CA ILE A 276 -19.26 -5.14 22.09
C ILE A 276 -19.56 -6.30 21.16
N ASN A 277 -19.08 -7.49 21.52
CA ASN A 277 -19.39 -8.70 20.78
C ASN A 277 -20.87 -9.04 21.03
N ASN A 278 -21.71 -8.78 20.04
CA ASN A 278 -23.08 -9.28 20.04
C ASN A 278 -23.06 -10.75 19.59
N TYR A 279 -23.05 -11.66 20.55
CA TYR A 279 -23.26 -13.08 20.28
C TYR A 279 -24.75 -13.29 20.02
N ILE A 280 -25.14 -13.26 18.75
CA ILE A 280 -26.48 -13.68 18.35
C ILE A 280 -26.46 -15.20 18.42
N THR A 281 -26.99 -15.76 19.50
CA THR A 281 -27.31 -17.19 19.54
C THR A 281 -28.25 -17.47 18.36
N PRO A 282 -28.06 -18.55 17.60
CA PRO A 282 -28.98 -18.93 16.54
C PRO A 282 -30.31 -19.43 17.14
N GLU A 283 -31.09 -18.54 17.75
CA GLU A 283 -32.42 -18.80 18.34
C GLU A 283 -33.47 -19.25 17.31
N LYS A 284 -33.08 -19.51 16.06
CA LYS A 284 -33.96 -19.88 14.95
C LYS A 284 -33.48 -21.07 14.12
N ILE A 285 -32.43 -21.78 14.51
CA ILE A 285 -32.03 -23.04 13.85
C ILE A 285 -32.66 -24.23 14.59
N GLY A 286 -34.01 -24.28 14.59
CA GLY A 286 -34.75 -25.36 15.25
C GLY A 286 -34.37 -25.55 16.72
N ASP A 287 -34.09 -26.79 17.12
CA ASP A 287 -33.75 -27.16 18.51
C ASP A 287 -32.24 -27.02 18.84
N LEU A 288 -31.43 -26.47 17.93
CA LEU A 288 -29.97 -26.36 18.10
C LEU A 288 -29.62 -25.07 18.84
N ASN A 289 -29.44 -25.17 20.16
CA ASN A 289 -29.28 -24.01 21.05
C ASN A 289 -27.81 -23.66 21.33
N SER A 290 -26.89 -24.58 21.06
CA SER A 290 -25.45 -24.38 21.24
C SER A 290 -24.66 -24.58 19.95
N PHE A 291 -23.46 -24.01 19.91
CA PHE A 291 -22.50 -24.29 18.85
C PHE A 291 -22.23 -25.79 18.72
N GLU A 292 -22.12 -26.50 19.84
CA GLU A 292 -21.90 -27.94 19.90
C GLU A 292 -23.06 -28.74 19.28
N ASP A 293 -24.31 -28.29 19.47
CA ASP A 293 -25.48 -28.89 18.82
C ASP A 293 -25.41 -28.75 17.29
N ILE A 294 -25.01 -27.56 16.81
CA ILE A 294 -24.82 -27.29 15.39
C ILE A 294 -23.69 -28.16 14.82
N LEU A 295 -22.58 -28.30 15.55
CA LEU A 295 -21.47 -29.15 15.14
C LEU A 295 -21.87 -30.63 15.06
N ASN A 296 -22.62 -31.12 16.04
CA ASN A 296 -23.09 -32.50 16.06
C ASN A 296 -24.15 -32.79 14.97
N ALA A 297 -24.95 -31.79 14.59
CA ALA A 297 -25.90 -31.88 13.50
C ALA A 297 -25.22 -31.88 12.11
N LEU A 298 -24.07 -31.21 11.96
CA LEU A 298 -23.33 -31.10 10.70
C LEU A 298 -22.58 -32.39 10.33
N ARG A 299 -23.27 -33.32 9.67
CA ARG A 299 -22.65 -34.53 9.07
C ARG A 299 -22.05 -34.24 7.68
N VAL A 300 -20.97 -33.46 7.62
CA VAL A 300 -20.32 -33.11 6.34
C VAL A 300 -19.21 -34.11 5.99
N ASN A 301 -19.51 -35.09 5.15
CA ASN A 301 -18.51 -36.09 4.71
C ASN A 301 -17.59 -35.62 3.58
N LEU A 302 -17.90 -34.50 2.91
CA LEU A 302 -17.11 -33.95 1.78
C LEU A 302 -16.79 -35.02 0.71
N THR A 303 -17.77 -35.86 0.39
CA THR A 303 -17.61 -37.03 -0.48
C THR A 303 -17.04 -36.71 -1.87
N ALA A 304 -17.39 -35.54 -2.43
CA ALA A 304 -16.86 -35.06 -3.72
C ALA A 304 -15.32 -34.91 -3.74
N TYR A 305 -14.69 -34.81 -2.56
CA TYR A 305 -13.25 -34.67 -2.39
C TYR A 305 -12.55 -35.99 -2.01
N ARG A 306 -13.29 -37.12 -2.01
CA ARG A 306 -12.76 -38.47 -1.75
C ARG A 306 -13.06 -39.45 -2.88
N PRO A 307 -12.88 -39.09 -4.17
CA PRO A 307 -13.21 -40.00 -5.27
C PRO A 307 -12.42 -41.31 -5.20
N SER A 308 -11.21 -41.30 -4.64
CA SER A 308 -10.38 -42.50 -4.53
C SER A 308 -10.95 -43.57 -3.60
N GLU A 309 -11.86 -43.23 -2.67
CA GLU A 309 -12.57 -44.21 -1.83
C GLU A 309 -13.50 -45.12 -2.65
N TYR A 310 -13.94 -44.66 -3.83
CA TYR A 310 -14.91 -45.36 -4.69
C TYR A 310 -14.27 -46.08 -5.89
N ILE A 311 -12.96 -45.95 -6.06
CA ILE A 311 -12.21 -46.63 -7.13
C ILE A 311 -11.84 -48.05 -6.65
N LYS A 312 -12.32 -49.07 -7.37
CA LYS A 312 -11.91 -50.46 -7.20
C LYS A 312 -10.55 -50.70 -7.86
N ASP A 313 -9.73 -51.56 -7.28
CA ASP A 313 -8.41 -52.00 -7.80
C ASP A 313 -7.31 -50.93 -7.87
N LEU A 314 -7.33 -49.98 -6.94
CA LEU A 314 -6.33 -48.92 -6.86
C LEU A 314 -4.99 -49.47 -6.33
N LYS A 315 -3.97 -49.57 -7.21
CA LYS A 315 -2.60 -49.96 -6.83
C LYS A 315 -1.92 -48.82 -6.07
N ILE A 316 -1.39 -49.13 -4.89
CA ILE A 316 -0.70 -48.16 -4.03
C ILE A 316 0.80 -48.44 -4.15
N GLU A 317 1.52 -47.57 -4.86
CA GLU A 317 2.97 -47.72 -5.09
C GLU A 317 3.81 -47.23 -3.89
N SER A 318 3.30 -46.27 -3.11
CA SER A 318 3.97 -45.70 -1.92
C SER A 318 2.98 -45.06 -0.94
N VAL A 319 3.31 -45.05 0.36
CA VAL A 319 2.51 -44.38 1.40
C VAL A 319 2.41 -42.86 1.13
N LEU A 320 3.47 -42.24 0.59
CA LEU A 320 3.49 -40.82 0.23
C LEU A 320 2.62 -40.50 -0.99
N GLU A 321 2.40 -41.48 -1.86
CA GLU A 321 1.64 -41.33 -3.11
C GLU A 321 0.22 -41.89 -3.00
N ASN A 322 -0.19 -42.38 -1.82
CA ASN A 322 -1.51 -42.94 -1.60
C ASN A 322 -2.60 -41.85 -1.77
N PRO A 323 -3.40 -41.88 -2.84
CA PRO A 323 -4.39 -40.84 -3.10
C PRO A 323 -5.53 -40.85 -2.07
N LYS A 324 -5.90 -42.03 -1.53
CA LYS A 324 -6.90 -42.15 -0.45
C LYS A 324 -6.47 -41.43 0.82
N GLN A 325 -5.19 -41.55 1.22
CA GLN A 325 -4.69 -40.82 2.40
C GLN A 325 -4.63 -39.32 2.14
N ARG A 326 -4.12 -38.88 0.99
CA ARG A 326 -4.03 -37.45 0.64
C ARG A 326 -5.40 -36.77 0.62
N GLU A 327 -6.40 -37.40 0.01
CA GLU A 327 -7.79 -36.93 0.00
C GLU A 327 -8.38 -36.89 1.40
N LYS A 328 -8.14 -37.91 2.24
CA LYS A 328 -8.57 -37.93 3.64
C LYS A 328 -7.95 -36.77 4.45
N PHE A 329 -6.68 -36.47 4.24
CA PHE A 329 -6.02 -35.33 4.89
C PHE A 329 -6.58 -34.00 4.39
N LEU A 330 -6.80 -33.86 3.08
CA LEU A 330 -7.42 -32.67 2.48
C LEU A 330 -8.81 -32.42 3.07
N VAL A 331 -9.66 -33.44 3.12
CA VAL A 331 -11.00 -33.34 3.70
C VAL A 331 -10.94 -32.97 5.19
N LYS A 332 -10.03 -33.58 5.96
CA LYS A 332 -9.85 -33.22 7.38
C LYS A 332 -9.44 -31.76 7.54
N MET A 333 -8.54 -31.26 6.69
CA MET A 333 -8.11 -29.86 6.72
C MET A 333 -9.25 -28.91 6.32
N MET A 334 -9.98 -29.23 5.25
CA MET A 334 -11.14 -28.43 4.80
C MET A 334 -12.23 -28.37 5.86
N TYR A 335 -12.50 -29.50 6.53
CA TYR A 335 -13.43 -29.55 7.65
C TYR A 335 -12.95 -28.64 8.79
N ILE A 336 -11.70 -28.74 9.24
CA ILE A 336 -11.15 -27.87 10.29
C ILE A 336 -11.25 -26.39 9.90
N LEU A 337 -10.96 -26.03 8.64
CA LEU A 337 -11.05 -24.66 8.15
C LEU A 337 -12.49 -24.13 8.08
N LEU A 338 -13.45 -25.00 7.75
CA LEU A 338 -14.88 -24.67 7.81
C LEU A 338 -15.33 -24.42 9.25
N MET A 339 -14.91 -25.28 10.18
CA MET A 339 -15.24 -25.20 11.60
C MET A 339 -14.70 -23.93 12.25
N LYS A 340 -13.45 -23.57 11.95
CA LYS A 340 -12.82 -22.31 12.39
C LYS A 340 -13.49 -21.02 11.87
N ARG A 341 -14.42 -21.13 10.92
CA ARG A 341 -15.20 -19.98 10.43
C ARG A 341 -16.57 -19.86 11.10
N LEU A 342 -17.00 -20.92 11.77
CA LEU A 342 -18.24 -20.95 12.55
C LEU A 342 -17.98 -20.57 14.02
N GLU A 343 -16.76 -20.76 14.50
CA GLU A 343 -16.18 -20.16 15.72
C GLU A 343 -15.84 -18.68 15.47
#